data_AF-A0A953PLW8-F1
#
_entry.id   AF-A0A953PLW8-F1
#
_cell.length_a   1.000
_cell.length_b   1.000
_cell.length_c   1.000
_cell.angle_alpha   90.00
_cell.angle_beta   90.00
_cell.angle_gamma   90.00
#
_symmetry.space_group_name_H-M   'P 1'
#
loop_
_entity.id
_entity.type
_entity.pdbx_description
1 polymer ?
#
loop_
_entity_poly.entity_id
_entity_poly.type
_entity_poly.pdbx_seq_one_letter_code
_entity_poly.pdbx_strand_id
1 'polypeptide(L)'
;MTRRSGATALALALLASACGSSSSSSSTSSTTSTTAPTTTVTTDTFSGTVPVKGRDVHAFTTSATGAVTVVLTAASPPATIVMGVGIGTPSGSNCPPLAGASVNTAAGGGPAPGILTAGSYCVVVSDVGNQTAPVAYTVTVNHP
;
A
#
# COMPACT_ATOMS: atom_id res chain seq x y z
N MET A 1 30.75 42.37 -11.91
CA MET A 1 29.43 43.03 -11.96
C MET A 1 28.39 41.94 -11.74
N THR A 2 27.51 41.86 -10.73
CA THR A 2 27.16 42.72 -9.60
C THR A 2 26.42 41.82 -8.57
N ARG A 3 26.98 41.74 -7.36
CA ARG A 3 26.41 41.61 -5.99
C ARG A 3 24.90 41.29 -5.83
N ARG A 4 24.57 40.44 -4.83
CA ARG A 4 24.09 40.89 -3.49
C ARG A 4 23.79 39.74 -2.50
N SER A 5 24.45 39.87 -1.35
CA SER A 5 24.22 39.21 -0.06
C SER A 5 22.93 39.70 0.63
N GLY A 6 22.41 38.93 1.59
CA GLY A 6 21.43 39.43 2.58
C GLY A 6 21.13 38.40 3.68
N ALA A 7 21.72 38.62 4.86
CA ALA A 7 21.50 37.90 6.11
C ALA A 7 20.59 38.72 7.04
N THR A 8 19.78 38.07 7.90
CA THR A 8 19.06 38.66 9.06
C THR A 8 18.53 37.49 9.92
N ALA A 9 19.09 37.15 11.09
CA ALA A 9 18.97 37.76 12.44
C ALA A 9 17.54 37.61 13.05
N LEU A 10 17.32 36.76 14.06
CA LEU A 10 17.48 36.94 15.53
C LEU A 10 16.29 37.67 16.20
N ALA A 11 15.54 37.02 17.12
CA ALA A 11 15.04 37.62 18.38
C ALA A 11 14.12 36.72 19.25
N LEU A 12 14.44 36.72 20.55
CA LEU A 12 13.71 36.29 21.75
C LEU A 12 12.44 37.13 22.06
N ALA A 13 11.47 36.57 22.80
CA ALA A 13 10.90 37.21 24.01
C ALA A 13 9.90 36.30 24.77
N LEU A 14 10.12 36.17 26.09
CA LEU A 14 9.18 35.68 27.11
C LEU A 14 8.29 36.83 27.60
N LEU A 15 7.01 36.58 27.91
CA LEU A 15 6.23 37.36 28.88
C LEU A 15 5.17 36.48 29.57
N ALA A 16 5.08 36.61 30.90
CA ALA A 16 4.10 35.99 31.79
C ALA A 16 3.00 36.99 32.20
N SER A 17 1.79 36.51 32.50
CA SER A 17 0.73 37.15 33.32
C SER A 17 -0.57 36.33 33.14
N ALA A 18 -1.57 36.29 34.01
CA ALA A 18 -1.74 36.40 35.47
C ALA A 18 -3.24 36.07 35.74
N CYS A 19 -3.52 35.35 36.82
CA CYS A 19 -4.74 35.29 37.66
C CYS A 19 -6.17 35.32 37.05
N GLY A 20 -7.00 34.38 37.51
CA GLY A 20 -8.47 34.47 37.49
C GLY A 20 -9.10 33.36 38.36
N SER A 21 -9.51 33.70 39.58
CA SER A 21 -10.11 32.81 40.57
C SER A 21 -11.58 32.47 40.29
N SER A 22 -11.96 31.24 40.68
CA SER A 22 -13.27 30.81 41.19
C SER A 22 -14.51 30.97 40.29
N SER A 23 -15.04 29.85 39.81
CA SER A 23 -16.37 29.36 40.19
C SER A 23 -16.64 27.98 39.60
N SER A 24 -16.98 27.03 40.46
CA SER A 24 -17.53 25.74 40.10
C SER A 24 -18.76 25.93 39.23
N SER A 25 -18.71 25.43 38.01
CA SER A 25 -19.90 25.06 37.25
C SER A 25 -19.50 23.81 36.51
N SER A 26 -20.11 22.71 36.94
CA SER A 26 -20.06 21.40 36.33
C SER A 26 -20.42 21.51 34.84
N SER A 27 -19.42 21.79 34.01
CA SER A 27 -19.48 21.55 32.59
C SER A 27 -19.33 20.05 32.43
N THR A 28 -20.46 19.38 32.26
CA THR A 28 -20.54 18.04 31.69
C THR A 28 -19.59 18.02 30.49
N SER A 29 -18.40 17.47 30.67
CA SER A 29 -17.51 17.13 29.58
C SER A 29 -18.23 16.07 28.77
N SER A 30 -19.03 16.51 27.82
CA SER A 30 -19.40 15.70 26.68
C SER A 30 -18.09 15.37 25.99
N THR A 31 -17.52 14.23 26.35
CA THR A 31 -16.49 13.56 25.58
C THR A 31 -17.13 13.28 24.23
N THR A 32 -17.01 14.21 23.29
CA THR A 32 -17.13 13.90 21.87
C THR A 32 -16.03 12.88 21.60
N SER A 33 -16.40 11.61 21.72
CA SER A 33 -15.61 10.50 21.23
C SER A 33 -15.50 10.70 19.73
N THR A 34 -14.39 11.30 19.29
CA THR A 34 -13.99 11.31 17.90
C THR A 34 -13.78 9.86 17.50
N THR A 35 -14.80 9.23 16.93
CA THR A 35 -14.66 7.93 16.29
C THR A 35 -13.69 8.11 15.15
N ALA A 36 -12.44 7.65 15.33
CA ALA A 36 -11.47 7.60 14.26
C ALA A 36 -12.10 6.83 13.09
N PRO A 37 -12.02 7.31 11.85
CA PRO A 37 -12.59 6.59 10.71
C PRO A 37 -11.95 5.20 10.66
N THR A 38 -12.77 4.16 10.80
CA THR A 38 -12.33 2.79 10.57
C THR A 38 -12.27 2.59 9.06
N THR A 39 -11.06 2.51 8.52
CA THR A 39 -10.87 2.17 7.11
C THR A 39 -11.34 0.73 6.89
N THR A 40 -12.39 0.54 6.10
CA THR A 40 -12.84 -0.78 5.69
C THR A 40 -11.78 -1.44 4.82
N VAL A 41 -11.44 -2.70 5.09
CA VAL A 41 -10.53 -3.48 4.25
C VAL A 41 -11.34 -4.38 3.34
N THR A 42 -11.10 -4.28 2.04
CA THR A 42 -11.66 -5.12 0.99
C THR A 42 -10.65 -6.20 0.62
N THR A 43 -11.14 -7.39 0.27
CA THR A 43 -10.30 -8.50 -0.21
C THR A 43 -10.78 -8.96 -1.57
N ASP A 44 -9.92 -8.83 -2.57
CA ASP A 44 -10.13 -9.37 -3.90
C ASP A 44 -9.38 -10.69 -4.06
N THR A 45 -9.96 -11.63 -4.79
CA THR A 45 -9.31 -12.90 -5.14
C THR A 45 -9.27 -13.05 -6.65
N PHE A 46 -8.08 -13.27 -7.18
CA PHE A 46 -7.85 -13.48 -8.61
C PHE A 46 -7.22 -14.84 -8.85
N SER A 47 -7.63 -15.50 -9.93
CA SER A 47 -7.05 -16.75 -10.40
C SER A 47 -6.75 -16.63 -11.88
N GLY A 48 -5.67 -17.28 -12.30
CA GLY A 48 -5.20 -17.20 -13.67
C GLY A 48 -4.20 -18.28 -14.01
N THR A 49 -3.54 -18.12 -15.17
CA THR A 49 -2.46 -18.98 -15.61
C THR A 49 -1.34 -18.14 -16.19
N VAL A 50 -0.13 -18.34 -15.68
CA VAL A 50 1.06 -17.70 -16.21
C VAL A 50 1.70 -18.65 -17.23
N PRO A 51 1.91 -18.22 -18.50
CA PRO A 51 2.68 -18.98 -19.45
C PRO A 51 4.18 -18.90 -19.13
N VAL A 52 4.97 -19.85 -19.63
CA VAL A 52 6.44 -19.87 -19.48
C VAL A 52 7.04 -18.56 -19.98
N LYS A 53 7.92 -17.95 -19.16
CA LYS A 53 8.52 -16.62 -19.35
C LYS A 53 7.51 -15.48 -19.52
N GLY A 54 6.28 -15.71 -19.08
CA GLY A 54 5.17 -14.79 -19.20
C GLY A 54 4.76 -14.14 -17.89
N ARG A 55 3.62 -13.46 -17.96
CA ARG A 55 2.95 -12.83 -16.84
C ARG A 55 1.45 -12.80 -17.08
N ASP A 56 0.71 -12.67 -16.01
CA ASP A 56 -0.73 -12.43 -15.99
C ASP A 56 -1.02 -11.24 -15.07
N VAL A 57 -2.03 -10.43 -15.43
CA VAL A 57 -2.28 -9.13 -14.82
C VAL A 57 -3.76 -8.97 -14.51
N HIS A 58 -4.07 -8.56 -13.28
CA HIS A 58 -5.42 -8.21 -12.86
C HIS A 58 -5.46 -6.77 -12.36
N ALA A 59 -6.45 -6.01 -12.80
CA ALA A 59 -6.70 -4.67 -12.29
C ALA A 59 -7.54 -4.74 -11.01
N PHE A 60 -7.26 -3.84 -10.07
CA PHE A 60 -8.07 -3.59 -8.89
C PHE A 60 -8.06 -2.09 -8.59
N THR A 61 -8.99 -1.64 -7.74
CA THR A 61 -9.08 -0.24 -7.34
C THR A 61 -9.14 -0.15 -5.83
N THR A 62 -8.40 0.80 -5.26
CA THR A 62 -8.48 1.11 -3.83
C THR A 62 -9.25 2.42 -3.64
N SER A 63 -10.08 2.46 -2.60
CA SER A 63 -11.00 3.58 -2.35
C SER A 63 -10.38 4.66 -1.44
N ALA A 64 -9.31 4.31 -0.72
CA ALA A 64 -8.67 5.15 0.27
C ALA A 64 -7.16 4.91 0.31
N THR A 65 -6.44 5.82 0.96
CA THR A 65 -5.01 5.63 1.19
C THR A 65 -4.79 4.61 2.31
N GLY A 66 -3.92 3.63 2.09
CA GLY A 66 -3.57 2.67 3.13
C GLY A 66 -2.69 1.52 2.65
N ALA A 67 -2.46 0.58 3.57
CA ALA A 67 -1.65 -0.60 3.31
C ALA A 67 -2.36 -1.58 2.40
N VAL A 68 -1.62 -2.11 1.43
CA VAL A 68 -2.06 -3.14 0.50
C VAL A 68 -1.12 -4.32 0.59
N THR A 69 -1.69 -5.52 0.60
CA THR A 69 -0.91 -6.76 0.60
C THR A 69 -1.42 -7.70 -0.47
N VAL A 70 -0.51 -8.26 -1.27
CA VAL A 70 -0.83 -9.33 -2.21
C VAL A 70 -0.18 -10.62 -1.74
N VAL A 71 -0.98 -11.67 -1.59
CA VAL A 71 -0.50 -13.01 -1.20
C VAL A 71 -0.77 -13.98 -2.34
N LEU A 72 0.26 -14.74 -2.72
CA LEU A 72 0.11 -15.91 -3.58
C LEU A 72 -0.39 -17.08 -2.74
N THR A 73 -1.65 -17.47 -2.92
CA THR A 73 -2.28 -18.53 -2.12
C THR A 73 -2.16 -19.91 -2.76
N ALA A 74 -2.05 -19.96 -4.09
CA ALA A 74 -1.81 -21.20 -4.84
C ALA A 74 -0.96 -20.93 -6.09
N ALA A 75 -0.08 -21.87 -6.43
CA ALA A 75 0.66 -21.91 -7.69
C ALA A 75 1.03 -23.37 -7.99
N SER A 76 0.64 -23.91 -9.16
CA SER A 76 0.90 -25.30 -9.54
C SER A 76 0.73 -25.51 -11.05
N PRO A 77 1.43 -26.47 -11.68
CA PRO A 77 2.47 -27.36 -11.14
C PRO A 77 3.92 -26.85 -11.32
N PRO A 78 4.86 -27.16 -10.40
CA PRO A 78 4.66 -27.81 -9.11
C PRO A 78 4.15 -26.83 -8.02
N ALA A 79 3.61 -27.37 -6.91
CA ALA A 79 3.13 -26.56 -5.78
C ALA A 79 4.21 -25.71 -5.10
N THR A 80 5.48 -26.07 -5.28
CA THR A 80 6.66 -25.38 -4.73
C THR A 80 7.23 -24.32 -5.65
N ILE A 81 6.59 -24.05 -6.80
CA ILE A 81 7.13 -23.12 -7.77
C ILE A 81 7.16 -21.69 -7.22
N VAL A 82 8.29 -21.02 -7.42
CA VAL A 82 8.47 -19.61 -7.06
C VAL A 82 7.97 -18.75 -8.21
N MET A 83 7.05 -17.84 -7.91
CA MET A 83 6.47 -16.89 -8.88
C MET A 83 6.82 -15.47 -8.45
N GLY A 84 6.95 -14.56 -9.42
CA GLY A 84 7.08 -13.14 -9.15
C GLY A 84 5.70 -12.53 -8.96
N VAL A 85 5.46 -11.90 -7.82
CA VAL A 85 4.19 -11.23 -7.49
C VAL A 85 4.48 -9.77 -7.23
N GLY A 86 3.68 -8.86 -7.77
CA GLY A 86 3.87 -7.44 -7.49
C GLY A 86 2.63 -6.59 -7.69
N ILE A 87 2.67 -5.39 -7.14
CA ILE A 87 1.67 -4.34 -7.28
C ILE A 87 2.25 -3.27 -8.20
N GLY A 88 1.48 -2.82 -9.19
CA GLY A 88 1.94 -1.87 -10.19
C GLY A 88 0.88 -0.88 -10.63
N THR A 89 1.24 -0.07 -11.62
CA THR A 89 0.31 0.83 -12.32
C THR A 89 -0.14 0.19 -13.63
N PRO A 90 -1.45 0.19 -13.96
CA PRO A 90 -1.93 -0.39 -15.21
C PRO A 90 -1.34 0.34 -16.43
N SER A 91 -0.80 -0.42 -17.39
CA SER A 91 -0.27 0.12 -18.65
C SER A 91 -0.59 -0.83 -19.81
N GLY A 92 -1.83 -0.74 -20.30
CA GLY A 92 -2.37 -1.70 -21.27
C GLY A 92 -2.46 -3.10 -20.67
N SER A 93 -1.78 -4.07 -21.29
CA SER A 93 -1.63 -5.44 -20.77
C SER A 93 -0.45 -5.62 -19.82
N ASN A 94 0.18 -4.52 -19.40
CA ASN A 94 1.31 -4.52 -18.48
C ASN A 94 0.92 -3.98 -17.11
N CYS A 95 1.74 -4.35 -16.14
CA CYS A 95 1.66 -3.84 -14.78
C CYS A 95 3.08 -3.61 -14.26
N PRO A 96 3.76 -2.52 -14.66
CA PRO A 96 5.07 -2.19 -14.13
C PRO A 96 5.00 -2.08 -12.60
N PRO A 97 5.75 -2.89 -11.84
CA PRO A 97 5.70 -2.88 -10.39
C PRO A 97 6.15 -1.54 -9.82
N LEU A 98 5.51 -1.10 -8.75
CA LEU A 98 5.98 0.01 -7.93
C LEU A 98 7.28 -0.40 -7.21
N ALA A 99 8.13 0.57 -6.93
CA ALA A 99 9.39 0.32 -6.24
C ALA A 99 9.14 -0.35 -4.88
N GLY A 100 9.75 -1.52 -4.67
CA GLY A 100 9.61 -2.29 -3.42
C GLY A 100 8.26 -3.02 -3.25
N ALA A 101 7.36 -2.97 -4.24
CA ALA A 101 6.04 -3.57 -4.15
C ALA A 101 5.95 -4.94 -4.85
N SER A 102 7.05 -5.69 -4.86
CA SER A 102 7.14 -7.01 -5.49
C SER A 102 7.97 -7.98 -4.68
N VAL A 103 7.63 -9.26 -4.77
CA VAL A 103 8.34 -10.36 -4.11
C VAL A 103 8.36 -11.59 -5.01
N ASN A 104 9.43 -12.38 -4.92
CA ASN A 104 9.50 -13.71 -5.52
C ASN A 104 9.18 -14.72 -4.42
N THR A 105 8.09 -15.45 -4.56
CA THR A 105 7.59 -16.33 -3.50
C THR A 105 6.91 -17.56 -4.04
N ALA A 106 6.93 -18.65 -3.28
CA ALA A 106 6.04 -19.79 -3.53
C ALA A 106 4.67 -19.54 -2.88
N ALA A 107 3.68 -20.37 -3.22
CA ALA A 107 2.37 -20.28 -2.61
C ALA A 107 2.46 -20.40 -1.08
N GLY A 108 1.75 -19.52 -0.36
CA GLY A 108 1.77 -19.43 1.10
C GLY A 108 2.99 -18.72 1.71
N GLY A 109 3.90 -18.20 0.89
CA GLY A 109 5.03 -17.39 1.36
C GLY A 109 4.64 -15.93 1.69
N GLY A 110 5.64 -15.07 1.86
CA GLY A 110 5.43 -13.67 2.27
C GLY A 110 4.70 -12.82 1.22
N PRO A 111 3.88 -11.83 1.65
CA PRO A 111 3.14 -10.96 0.75
C PRO A 111 4.05 -9.94 0.03
N ALA A 112 3.62 -9.48 -1.14
CA ALA A 112 4.13 -8.22 -1.71
C ALA A 112 3.52 -7.05 -0.93
N PRO A 113 4.33 -6.18 -0.28
CA PRO A 113 3.84 -5.04 0.48
C PRO A 113 3.58 -3.83 -0.42
N GLY A 114 2.69 -2.94 0.00
CA GLY A 114 2.51 -1.64 -0.64
C GLY A 114 1.75 -0.65 0.24
N ILE A 115 1.97 0.64 0.02
CA ILE A 115 1.09 1.71 0.49
C ILE A 115 0.57 2.41 -0.75
N LEU A 116 -0.75 2.37 -0.96
CA LEU A 116 -1.40 2.96 -2.13
C LEU A 116 -2.31 4.10 -1.70
N THR A 117 -2.59 5.01 -2.64
CA THR A 117 -3.61 6.06 -2.51
C THR A 117 -4.85 5.65 -3.29
N ALA A 118 -6.00 6.30 -3.06
CA ALA A 118 -7.20 6.05 -3.87
C ALA A 118 -6.89 6.12 -5.39
N GLY A 119 -7.24 5.08 -6.14
CA GLY A 119 -6.88 4.96 -7.55
C GLY A 119 -6.94 3.55 -8.11
N SER A 120 -6.56 3.41 -9.39
CA SER A 120 -6.49 2.13 -10.10
C SER A 120 -5.08 1.57 -10.11
N TYR A 121 -4.97 0.31 -9.72
CA TYR A 121 -3.73 -0.44 -9.65
C TYR A 121 -3.89 -1.79 -10.33
N CYS A 122 -2.80 -2.52 -10.42
CA CYS A 122 -2.82 -3.88 -10.90
C CYS A 122 -1.93 -4.77 -10.03
N VAL A 123 -2.29 -6.03 -9.98
CA VAL A 123 -1.42 -7.11 -9.52
C VAL A 123 -0.85 -7.80 -10.75
N VAL A 124 0.44 -8.14 -10.69
CA VAL A 124 1.10 -8.97 -11.69
C VAL A 124 1.60 -10.25 -11.04
N VAL A 125 1.35 -11.37 -11.70
CA VAL A 125 1.96 -12.67 -11.38
C VAL A 125 2.78 -13.10 -12.59
N SER A 126 4.02 -13.49 -12.37
CA SER A 126 5.00 -13.69 -13.44
C SER A 126 5.91 -14.88 -13.21
N ASP A 127 6.40 -15.45 -14.31
CA ASP A 127 7.48 -16.43 -14.27
C ASP A 127 8.80 -15.72 -13.96
N VAL A 128 9.55 -16.27 -13.01
CA VAL A 128 10.88 -15.79 -12.62
C VAL A 128 12.01 -16.47 -13.42
N GLY A 129 11.63 -17.28 -14.42
CA GLY A 129 12.52 -18.06 -15.28
C GLY A 129 12.65 -19.53 -14.90
N ASN A 130 11.79 -20.03 -14.01
CA ASN A 130 11.82 -21.41 -13.51
C ASN A 130 10.68 -22.29 -14.04
N GLN A 131 9.71 -21.72 -14.77
CA GLN A 131 8.63 -22.49 -15.37
C GLN A 131 9.10 -23.29 -16.58
N THR A 132 8.63 -24.53 -16.68
CA THR A 132 8.80 -25.40 -17.86
C THR A 132 7.48 -25.69 -18.57
N ALA A 133 6.34 -25.36 -17.94
CA ALA A 133 4.99 -25.44 -18.46
C ALA A 133 4.15 -24.30 -17.84
N PRO A 134 2.96 -23.98 -18.39
CA PRO A 134 2.07 -23.00 -17.80
C PRO A 134 1.68 -23.35 -16.37
N VAL A 135 1.63 -22.35 -15.49
CA VAL A 135 1.31 -22.50 -14.07
C VAL A 135 0.01 -21.79 -13.73
N ALA A 136 -0.95 -22.56 -13.22
CA ALA A 136 -2.17 -22.00 -12.65
C ALA A 136 -1.89 -21.42 -11.27
N TYR A 137 -2.54 -20.32 -10.93
CA TYR A 137 -2.31 -19.63 -9.67
C TYR A 137 -3.59 -19.01 -9.10
N THR A 138 -3.54 -18.68 -7.81
CA THR A 138 -4.50 -17.81 -7.11
C THR A 138 -3.75 -16.79 -6.26
N VAL A 139 -4.17 -15.54 -6.32
CA VAL A 139 -3.68 -14.45 -5.46
C VAL A 139 -4.84 -13.78 -4.75
N THR A 140 -4.58 -13.30 -3.52
CA THR A 140 -5.49 -12.43 -2.78
C THR A 140 -4.88 -11.05 -2.61
N VAL A 141 -5.67 -10.01 -2.86
CA VAL A 141 -5.28 -8.61 -2.70
C VAL A 141 -6.14 -8.00 -1.60
N ASN A 142 -5.52 -7.58 -0.50
CA ASN A 142 -6.19 -6.86 0.57
C ASN A 142 -5.88 -5.38 0.43
N HIS A 143 -6.89 -4.53 0.39
CA HIS A 143 -6.72 -3.08 0.23
C HIS A 143 -7.83 -2.27 0.92
N PRO A 144 -7.59 -0.98 1.18
CA PRO A 144 -8.64 -0.02 1.57
C PRO A 144 -9.68 0.22 0.47
#